data_AF-A0A2V9QH14-F1
#
_entry.id   AF-A0A2V9QH14-F1
#
_cell.length_a   1.000
_cell.length_b   1.000
_cell.length_c   1.000
_cell.angle_alpha   90.00
_cell.angle_beta   90.00
_cell.angle_gamma   90.00
#
_symmetry.space_group_name_H-M   'P 1'
#
loop_
_entity.id
_entity.type
_entity.pdbx_description
1 polymer ?
#
loop_
_entity_poly.entity_id
_entity_poly.type
_entity_poly.pdbx_seq_one_letter_code
_entity_poly.pdbx_strand_id
1 'polypeptide(L)'
;MRAALPRHFSRRWAVLLVCSIAGLAIAFGSRIRTGPRTLIIALDRDVLPANGYAEAQLHAQASNGAKPAGLTWRIENARNLADLEVADSDARLRAGVTPGVVTLKVLAPGFGTARVNVQLGLDPTDQFGDGTPDFLRLQSEDDRIAFRHWFAFLAESTYFQKDEASPKEVDDCAALIRFAYREALRKHDAPWANQWRLARLPNVASVRKYQYPHTALGPVLFRTRPGAFAPDDVTNGAFAEFADAESLRRHNTYFVSRDLSAARAGDLLFFRQEGHRMPFHTMIYVGKSYFGESTDSDWLVYHTGPIDGHAGEMRRVTVTELLQHPEFSWRPLAQNPAFLGVYRWNILREED
;
A
#
# COMPACT_ATOMS: atom_id res chain seq x y z
N MET A 1 9.11 -81.68 64.38
CA MET A 1 9.71 -80.90 65.48
C MET A 1 9.36 -79.44 65.28
N ARG A 2 8.68 -78.85 66.27
CA ARG A 2 8.32 -77.41 66.31
C ARG A 2 9.58 -76.56 66.44
N ALA A 3 9.63 -75.42 65.76
CA ALA A 3 10.30 -74.22 66.24
C ALA A 3 9.61 -72.99 65.67
N ALA A 4 9.26 -72.05 66.55
CA ALA A 4 8.50 -70.85 66.27
C ALA A 4 9.33 -69.61 66.64
N LEU A 5 9.04 -68.51 65.91
CA LEU A 5 9.24 -67.07 66.22
C LEU A 5 10.66 -66.48 66.11
N PRO A 6 10.83 -65.14 65.88
CA PRO A 6 9.83 -64.07 65.94
C PRO A 6 9.73 -63.14 64.71
N ARG A 7 8.51 -62.61 64.51
CA ARG A 7 8.22 -61.36 63.81
C ARG A 7 8.76 -60.20 64.64
N HIS A 8 9.54 -59.30 64.05
CA HIS A 8 9.66 -57.86 64.34
C HIS A 8 11.03 -57.36 63.86
N PHE A 9 11.21 -56.98 62.59
CA PHE A 9 12.27 -56.05 62.14
C PHE A 9 12.16 -55.73 60.64
N SER A 10 11.08 -55.09 60.17
CA SER A 10 11.00 -54.72 58.73
C SER A 10 10.22 -53.43 58.42
N ARG A 11 10.20 -52.44 59.33
CA ARG A 11 9.48 -51.18 59.08
C ARG A 11 10.32 -49.90 59.07
N ARG A 12 11.62 -49.96 59.38
CA ARG A 12 12.48 -48.74 59.42
C ARG A 12 13.35 -48.52 58.18
N TRP A 13 13.62 -49.55 57.37
CA TRP A 13 14.46 -49.42 56.17
C TRP A 13 13.67 -49.16 54.88
N ALA A 14 12.38 -49.50 54.84
CA ALA A 14 11.52 -49.22 53.68
C ALA A 14 11.18 -47.72 53.53
N VAL A 15 11.18 -46.95 54.63
CA VAL A 15 10.87 -45.51 54.60
C VAL A 15 12.06 -44.68 54.06
N LEU A 16 13.29 -45.11 54.33
CA LEU A 16 14.48 -44.39 53.85
C LEU A 16 14.71 -44.59 52.34
N LEU A 17 14.43 -45.77 51.79
CA LEU A 17 14.62 -46.04 50.36
C LEU A 17 13.58 -45.31 49.48
N VAL A 18 12.34 -45.18 49.95
CA VAL A 18 11.28 -44.45 49.23
C VAL A 18 11.55 -42.94 49.23
N CYS A 19 12.09 -42.38 50.32
CA CYS A 19 12.49 -40.97 50.37
C CYS A 19 13.68 -40.67 49.44
N SER A 20 14.63 -41.60 49.26
CA SER A 20 15.75 -41.42 48.34
C SER A 20 15.34 -41.49 46.87
N ILE A 21 14.42 -42.39 46.49
CA ILE A 21 13.90 -42.48 45.11
C ILE A 21 12.94 -41.33 44.81
N ALA A 22 12.12 -40.89 45.77
CA ALA A 22 11.29 -39.69 45.64
C ALA A 22 12.15 -38.42 45.55
N GLY A 23 13.23 -38.31 46.33
CA GLY A 23 14.21 -37.22 46.24
C GLY A 23 14.95 -37.18 44.90
N LEU A 24 15.32 -38.35 44.35
CA LEU A 24 15.98 -38.45 43.05
C LEU A 24 15.02 -38.19 41.88
N ALA A 25 13.75 -38.60 41.97
CA ALA A 25 12.71 -38.33 40.97
C ALA A 25 12.25 -36.86 41.00
N ILE A 26 12.17 -36.22 42.18
CA ILE A 26 11.95 -34.77 42.31
C ILE A 26 13.18 -34.00 41.80
N ALA A 27 14.40 -34.50 42.03
CA ALA A 27 15.62 -33.92 41.49
C ALA A 27 15.73 -34.07 39.96
N PHE A 28 15.24 -35.16 39.37
CA PHE A 28 15.20 -35.33 37.91
C PHE A 28 14.09 -34.52 37.23
N GLY A 29 12.90 -34.45 37.84
CA GLY A 29 11.79 -33.60 37.36
C GLY A 29 12.05 -32.10 37.52
N SER A 30 12.89 -31.70 38.49
CA SER A 30 13.33 -30.30 38.67
C SER A 30 14.56 -29.94 37.84
N ARG A 31 15.45 -30.89 37.51
CA ARG A 31 16.61 -30.64 36.63
C ARG A 31 16.22 -30.34 35.18
N ILE A 32 15.07 -30.85 34.70
CA ILE A 32 14.53 -30.48 33.37
C ILE A 32 14.12 -28.98 33.33
N ARG A 33 13.90 -28.32 34.47
CA ARG A 33 13.47 -26.90 34.54
C ARG A 33 14.61 -25.87 34.60
N THR A 34 15.87 -26.30 34.52
CA THR A 34 17.04 -25.43 34.74
C THR A 34 17.84 -25.09 33.48
N GLY A 35 17.34 -25.46 32.29
CA GLY A 35 17.88 -24.97 31.02
C GLY A 35 17.58 -23.48 30.80
N PRO A 36 18.37 -22.78 29.96
CA PRO A 36 18.08 -21.40 29.59
C PRO A 36 16.63 -21.29 29.10
N ARG A 37 15.84 -20.41 29.74
CA ARG A 37 14.43 -20.18 29.39
C ARG A 37 14.41 -19.46 28.04
N THR A 38 14.15 -20.17 26.96
CA THR A 38 14.08 -19.62 25.60
C THR A 38 12.63 -19.48 25.16
N LEU A 39 12.33 -18.39 24.47
CA LEU A 39 11.07 -18.26 23.73
C LEU A 39 11.20 -19.02 22.41
N ILE A 40 10.08 -19.57 21.95
CA ILE A 40 9.90 -20.13 20.61
C ILE A 40 8.77 -19.36 19.96
N ILE A 41 8.99 -18.91 18.73
CA ILE A 41 7.95 -18.28 17.92
C ILE A 41 7.40 -19.34 16.97
N ALA A 42 6.10 -19.61 17.07
CA ALA A 42 5.36 -20.40 16.10
C ALA A 42 4.64 -19.45 15.12
N LEU A 43 4.67 -19.77 13.83
CA LEU A 43 3.87 -19.12 12.81
C LEU A 43 2.97 -20.14 12.12
N ASP A 44 1.83 -19.68 11.63
CA ASP A 44 1.00 -20.46 10.70
C ASP A 44 1.64 -20.53 9.30
N ARG A 45 2.42 -19.51 8.92
CA ARG A 45 3.18 -19.43 7.66
C ARG A 45 4.39 -18.51 7.78
N ASP A 46 5.47 -18.87 7.09
CA ASP A 46 6.73 -18.12 7.03
C ASP A 46 7.01 -17.51 5.64
N VAL A 47 6.12 -17.75 4.66
CA VAL A 47 6.14 -17.12 3.33
C VAL A 47 4.79 -16.45 3.07
N LEU A 48 4.82 -15.17 2.68
CA LEU A 48 3.66 -14.36 2.34
C LEU A 48 3.85 -13.69 0.97
N PRO A 49 2.80 -13.53 0.15
CA PRO A 49 2.86 -12.62 -0.99
C PRO A 49 2.90 -11.16 -0.50
N ALA A 50 3.75 -10.35 -1.10
CA ALA A 50 3.88 -8.91 -0.84
C ALA A 50 2.77 -8.15 -1.57
N ASN A 51 1.53 -8.26 -1.07
CA ASN A 51 0.34 -7.73 -1.73
C ASN A 51 -0.44 -6.70 -0.89
N GLY A 52 0.06 -6.34 0.29
CA GLY A 52 -0.58 -5.38 1.19
C GLY A 52 -1.65 -5.96 2.13
N TYR A 53 -2.00 -7.24 1.99
CA TYR A 53 -3.09 -7.86 2.76
C TYR A 53 -2.77 -9.22 3.35
N ALA A 54 -1.77 -9.94 2.84
CA ALA A 54 -1.43 -11.26 3.35
C ALA A 54 -0.97 -11.17 4.81
N GLU A 55 -1.52 -12.03 5.66
CA GLU A 55 -1.25 -12.03 7.10
C GLU A 55 -0.62 -13.34 7.55
N ALA A 56 0.25 -13.26 8.57
CA ALA A 56 0.75 -14.39 9.34
C ALA A 56 0.41 -14.19 10.83
N GLN A 57 -0.07 -15.25 11.47
CA GLN A 57 -0.34 -15.30 12.90
C GLN A 57 0.90 -15.79 13.64
N LEU A 58 1.27 -15.10 14.71
CA LEU A 58 2.46 -15.38 15.51
C LEU A 58 2.07 -15.67 16.95
N HIS A 59 2.59 -16.78 17.47
CA HIS A 59 2.42 -17.17 18.85
C HIS A 59 3.78 -17.38 19.52
N ALA A 60 3.97 -16.82 20.71
CA ALA A 60 5.18 -17.00 21.51
C ALA A 60 4.91 -17.93 22.69
N GLN A 61 5.71 -19.00 22.78
CA GLN A 61 5.65 -19.96 23.88
C GLN A 61 7.04 -20.22 24.47
N ALA A 62 7.10 -20.64 25.73
CA ALA A 62 8.37 -21.07 26.32
C ALA A 62 8.73 -22.49 25.87
N SER A 63 10.01 -22.75 25.63
CA SER A 63 10.52 -24.08 25.29
C SER A 63 10.26 -25.15 26.37
N ASN A 64 9.99 -24.74 27.61
CA ASN A 64 9.73 -25.63 28.74
C ASN A 64 8.25 -25.66 29.18
N GLY A 65 7.34 -25.08 28.40
CA GLY A 65 5.90 -25.04 28.70
C GLY A 65 5.49 -24.02 29.78
N ALA A 66 6.41 -23.21 30.31
CA ALA A 66 6.03 -22.07 31.15
C ALA A 66 5.24 -21.04 30.32
N LYS A 67 4.24 -20.38 30.93
CA LYS A 67 3.54 -19.27 30.26
C LYS A 67 4.38 -17.99 30.38
N PRO A 68 4.96 -17.46 29.29
CA PRO A 68 5.64 -16.17 29.34
C PRO A 68 4.61 -15.05 29.57
N ALA A 69 5.00 -14.02 30.34
CA ALA A 69 4.20 -12.83 30.59
C ALA A 69 5.02 -11.59 30.21
N GLY A 70 4.34 -10.48 29.89
CA GLY A 70 5.01 -9.23 29.48
C GLY A 70 5.74 -9.35 28.14
N LEU A 71 5.14 -10.08 27.18
CA LEU A 71 5.69 -10.25 25.84
C LEU A 71 5.74 -8.91 25.10
N THR A 72 6.89 -8.62 24.50
CA THR A 72 7.08 -7.44 23.66
C THR A 72 7.49 -7.89 22.26
N TRP A 73 6.55 -7.79 21.32
CA TRP A 73 6.76 -8.07 19.91
C TRP A 73 7.26 -6.84 19.16
N ARG A 74 8.25 -7.01 18.28
CA ARG A 74 8.76 -5.95 17.41
C ARG A 74 9.25 -6.52 16.09
N ILE A 75 9.07 -5.76 15.02
CA ILE A 75 9.90 -5.93 13.81
C ILE A 75 11.31 -5.45 14.14
N GLU A 76 12.30 -6.33 14.04
CA GLU A 76 13.71 -5.99 14.24
C GLU A 76 14.28 -5.33 12.98
N ASN A 77 14.07 -5.94 11.82
CA ASN A 77 14.60 -5.50 10.53
C ASN A 77 13.49 -5.37 9.48
N ALA A 78 13.68 -4.45 8.53
CA ALA A 78 12.79 -4.22 7.39
C ALA A 78 11.35 -3.81 7.79
N ARG A 79 11.24 -2.88 8.76
CA ARG A 79 9.95 -2.35 9.25
C ARG A 79 9.06 -1.72 8.17
N ASN A 80 9.66 -1.27 7.07
CA ASN A 80 8.96 -0.68 5.94
C ASN A 80 8.29 -1.72 5.01
N LEU A 81 8.48 -3.02 5.27
CA LEU A 81 7.94 -4.10 4.43
C LEU A 81 6.65 -4.71 4.99
N ALA A 82 6.30 -4.46 6.26
CA ALA A 82 5.15 -5.08 6.90
C ALA A 82 4.72 -4.30 8.15
N ASP A 83 3.45 -4.45 8.52
CA ASP A 83 2.89 -3.95 9.77
C ASP A 83 2.74 -5.08 10.78
N LEU A 84 2.91 -4.75 12.06
CA LEU A 84 2.81 -5.70 13.17
C LEU A 84 1.79 -5.21 14.18
N GLU A 85 0.69 -5.95 14.31
CA GLU A 85 -0.33 -5.74 15.33
C GLU A 85 -0.12 -6.74 16.46
N VAL A 86 -0.25 -6.28 17.71
CA VAL A 86 0.06 -7.10 18.90
C VAL A 86 -1.17 -7.20 19.79
N ALA A 87 -1.50 -8.41 20.21
CA ALA A 87 -2.60 -8.70 21.12
C ALA A 87 -2.14 -9.70 22.20
N ASP A 88 -1.89 -9.22 23.41
CA ASP A 88 -1.40 -10.03 24.55
C ASP A 88 -0.14 -10.87 24.25
N SER A 89 -0.30 -12.19 24.10
CA SER A 89 0.80 -13.11 23.77
C SER A 89 1.04 -13.27 22.28
N ASP A 90 0.10 -12.83 21.47
CA ASP A 90 0.03 -13.11 20.05
C ASP A 90 0.34 -11.84 19.26
N ALA A 91 0.78 -12.03 18.03
CA ALA A 91 0.96 -10.94 17.10
C ALA A 91 0.49 -11.35 15.71
N ARG A 92 0.11 -10.36 14.93
CA ARG A 92 -0.31 -10.51 13.54
C ARG A 92 0.59 -9.65 12.67
N LEU A 93 1.31 -10.28 11.76
CA LEU A 93 2.09 -9.60 10.74
C LEU A 93 1.22 -9.44 9.50
N ARG A 94 1.10 -8.22 8.96
CA ARG A 94 0.52 -7.95 7.64
C ARG A 94 1.61 -7.55 6.67
N ALA A 95 1.73 -8.26 5.55
CA ALA A 95 2.69 -7.96 4.50
C ALA A 95 2.34 -6.63 3.79
N GLY A 96 3.36 -5.83 3.50
CA GLY A 96 3.26 -4.70 2.57
C GLY A 96 3.33 -5.17 1.11
N VAL A 97 3.69 -4.26 0.20
CA VAL A 97 3.74 -4.51 -1.26
C VAL A 97 5.15 -4.60 -1.83
N THR A 98 6.16 -4.66 -0.96
CA THR A 98 7.58 -4.73 -1.35
C THR A 98 8.16 -6.09 -0.92
N PRO A 99 8.71 -6.90 -1.84
CA PRO A 99 9.35 -8.17 -1.50
C PRO A 99 10.57 -7.99 -0.60
N GLY A 100 10.88 -9.01 0.22
CA GLY A 100 12.04 -8.99 1.12
C GLY A 100 11.87 -9.92 2.30
N VAL A 101 12.76 -9.81 3.30
CA VAL A 101 12.72 -10.62 4.53
C VAL A 101 12.45 -9.73 5.72
N VAL A 102 11.39 -10.03 6.47
CA VAL A 102 11.07 -9.36 7.72
C VAL A 102 11.56 -10.20 8.89
N THR A 103 12.42 -9.63 9.74
CA THR A 103 12.85 -10.30 10.98
C THR A 103 12.01 -9.79 12.14
N LEU A 104 11.27 -10.70 12.78
CA LEU A 104 10.50 -10.43 13.98
C LEU A 104 11.29 -10.87 15.21
N LYS A 105 11.13 -10.11 16.30
CA LYS A 105 11.67 -10.47 17.61
C LYS A 105 10.62 -10.39 18.69
N VAL A 106 10.73 -11.29 19.66
CA VAL A 106 9.92 -11.29 20.87
C VAL A 106 10.81 -11.34 22.10
N LEU A 107 10.47 -10.53 23.10
CA LEU A 107 11.15 -10.45 24.38
C LEU A 107 10.15 -10.74 25.50
N ALA A 108 10.58 -11.42 26.55
CA ALA A 108 9.84 -11.56 27.80
C ALA A 108 10.82 -11.55 28.99
N PRO A 109 10.46 -10.95 30.14
CA PRO A 109 11.28 -10.97 31.34
C PRO A 109 11.68 -12.38 31.76
N GLY A 110 12.98 -12.60 31.98
CA GLY A 110 13.51 -13.90 32.39
C GLY A 110 13.65 -14.93 31.26
N PHE A 111 13.46 -14.53 30.00
CA PHE A 111 13.69 -15.37 28.81
C PHE A 111 14.74 -14.78 27.87
N GLY A 112 15.45 -15.64 27.13
CA GLY A 112 16.25 -15.24 25.99
C GLY A 112 15.38 -14.71 24.84
N THR A 113 15.88 -13.72 24.10
CA THR A 113 15.21 -13.17 22.91
C THR A 113 15.04 -14.25 21.84
N ALA A 114 13.83 -14.37 21.29
CA ALA A 114 13.59 -15.20 20.12
C ALA A 114 13.39 -14.34 18.87
N ARG A 115 13.78 -14.90 17.73
CA ARG A 115 13.68 -14.27 16.41
C ARG A 115 13.11 -15.26 15.42
N VAL A 116 12.42 -14.73 14.42
CA VAL A 116 11.97 -15.50 13.27
C VAL A 116 11.94 -14.61 12.03
N ASN A 117 12.16 -15.23 10.87
CA ASN A 117 12.10 -14.55 9.59
C ASN A 117 10.79 -14.91 8.87
N VAL A 118 10.19 -13.92 8.22
CA VAL A 118 9.08 -14.10 7.29
C VAL A 118 9.52 -13.59 5.92
N GLN A 119 9.45 -14.44 4.91
CA GLN A 119 9.76 -14.11 3.53
C GLN A 119 8.52 -13.49 2.85
N LEU A 120 8.68 -12.29 2.32
CA LEU A 120 7.70 -11.65 1.44
C LEU A 120 8.13 -11.85 -0.02
N GLY A 121 7.33 -12.59 -0.79
CA GLY A 121 7.56 -12.82 -2.21
C GLY A 121 6.84 -11.80 -3.09
N LEU A 122 7.31 -11.56 -4.31
CA LEU A 122 6.55 -10.79 -5.30
C LEU A 122 5.19 -11.46 -5.54
N ASP A 123 4.12 -10.68 -5.50
CA ASP A 123 2.81 -11.13 -5.98
C ASP A 123 2.69 -10.80 -7.48
N PRO A 124 2.72 -11.79 -8.39
CA PRO A 124 2.73 -11.53 -9.82
C PRO A 124 1.32 -11.42 -10.42
N THR A 125 0.27 -11.40 -9.60
CA THR A 125 -1.10 -11.41 -10.12
C THR A 125 -1.47 -10.08 -10.78
N ASP A 126 -2.25 -10.19 -11.84
CA ASP A 126 -2.88 -9.08 -12.57
C ASP A 126 -4.28 -9.55 -12.95
N GLN A 127 -5.22 -9.41 -12.01
CA GLN A 127 -6.55 -10.01 -12.12
C GLN A 127 -7.34 -9.55 -13.35
N PHE A 128 -7.03 -8.36 -13.90
CA PHE A 128 -7.70 -7.82 -15.09
C PHE A 128 -6.90 -7.97 -16.38
N GLY A 129 -5.67 -8.49 -16.32
CA GLY A 129 -4.78 -8.62 -17.49
C GLY A 129 -4.48 -7.29 -18.18
N ASP A 130 -4.63 -6.15 -17.49
CA ASP A 130 -4.43 -4.80 -18.05
C ASP A 130 -3.00 -4.28 -17.86
N GLY A 131 -2.13 -5.11 -17.28
CA GLY A 131 -0.73 -4.80 -17.03
C GLY A 131 -0.48 -4.15 -15.68
N THR A 132 -1.53 -3.82 -14.91
CA THR A 132 -1.41 -3.25 -13.56
C THR A 132 -1.45 -4.37 -12.52
N PRO A 133 -0.34 -4.65 -11.82
CA PRO A 133 -0.32 -5.73 -10.85
C PRO A 133 -1.23 -5.47 -9.65
N ASP A 134 -1.75 -6.54 -9.05
CA ASP A 134 -2.75 -6.44 -7.98
C ASP A 134 -2.18 -5.90 -6.66
N PHE A 135 -0.85 -5.96 -6.48
CA PHE A 135 -0.21 -5.28 -5.35
C PHE A 135 -0.30 -3.74 -5.47
N LEU A 136 -0.50 -3.17 -6.67
CA LEU A 136 -0.75 -1.74 -6.85
C LEU A 136 -2.23 -1.33 -6.76
N ARG A 137 -3.17 -2.24 -7.03
CA ARG A 137 -4.61 -1.95 -6.98
C ARG A 137 -5.05 -1.59 -5.56
N LEU A 138 -6.06 -0.74 -5.42
CA LEU A 138 -6.59 -0.32 -4.12
C LEU A 138 -7.90 -1.06 -3.85
N GLN A 139 -7.82 -2.20 -3.17
CA GLN A 139 -8.98 -3.07 -2.92
C GLN A 139 -9.91 -2.53 -1.84
N SER A 140 -9.42 -1.71 -0.91
CA SER A 140 -10.29 -1.10 0.11
C SER A 140 -11.00 0.13 -0.46
N GLU A 141 -12.28 0.28 -0.13
CA GLU A 141 -13.06 1.46 -0.51
C GLU A 141 -12.44 2.75 0.04
N ASP A 142 -11.99 2.71 1.30
CA ASP A 142 -11.26 3.80 1.96
C ASP A 142 -10.03 4.26 1.15
N ASP A 143 -9.21 3.33 0.65
CA ASP A 143 -8.02 3.67 -0.14
C ASP A 143 -8.41 4.26 -1.51
N ARG A 144 -9.46 3.74 -2.15
CA ARG A 144 -9.95 4.29 -3.43
C ARG A 144 -10.48 5.72 -3.24
N ILE A 145 -11.24 5.96 -2.18
CA ILE A 145 -11.73 7.28 -1.80
C ILE A 145 -10.54 8.20 -1.52
N ALA A 146 -9.59 7.76 -0.69
CA ALA A 146 -8.39 8.53 -0.35
C ALA A 146 -7.61 8.94 -1.60
N PHE A 147 -7.30 7.99 -2.49
CA PHE A 147 -6.58 8.26 -3.72
C PHE A 147 -7.31 9.27 -4.61
N ARG A 148 -8.62 9.09 -4.85
CA ARG A 148 -9.41 10.02 -5.69
C ARG A 148 -9.38 11.44 -5.15
N HIS A 149 -9.60 11.59 -3.85
CA HIS A 149 -9.63 12.90 -3.23
C HIS A 149 -8.26 13.57 -3.27
N TRP A 150 -7.19 12.86 -2.90
CA TRP A 150 -5.84 13.43 -2.95
C TRP A 150 -5.40 13.75 -4.36
N PHE A 151 -5.66 12.86 -5.32
CA PHE A 151 -5.34 13.08 -6.73
C PHE A 151 -6.03 14.34 -7.28
N ALA A 152 -7.35 14.46 -7.07
CA ALA A 152 -8.12 15.61 -7.53
C ALA A 152 -7.73 16.91 -6.79
N PHE A 153 -7.55 16.85 -5.47
CA PHE A 153 -7.14 17.99 -4.67
C PHE A 153 -5.76 18.51 -5.07
N LEU A 154 -4.78 17.62 -5.24
CA LEU A 154 -3.42 17.98 -5.61
C LEU A 154 -3.41 18.62 -6.99
N ALA A 155 -4.10 18.01 -7.96
CA ALA A 155 -4.27 18.58 -9.28
C ALA A 155 -4.88 19.99 -9.23
N GLU A 156 -5.98 20.19 -8.50
CA GLU A 156 -6.60 21.51 -8.38
C GLU A 156 -5.69 22.51 -7.65
N SER A 157 -4.98 22.07 -6.61
CA SER A 157 -4.11 22.93 -5.83
C SER A 157 -2.99 23.56 -6.67
N THR A 158 -2.50 22.87 -7.70
CA THR A 158 -1.44 23.41 -8.57
C THR A 158 -1.87 24.68 -9.30
N TYR A 159 -3.15 24.85 -9.63
CA TYR A 159 -3.68 26.07 -10.23
C TYR A 159 -3.57 27.29 -9.31
N PHE A 160 -3.69 27.09 -7.99
CA PHE A 160 -3.65 28.17 -7.00
C PHE A 160 -2.24 28.44 -6.45
N GLN A 161 -1.25 27.64 -6.85
CA GLN A 161 0.13 27.87 -6.46
C GLN A 161 0.75 28.97 -7.32
N LYS A 162 1.53 29.85 -6.68
CA LYS A 162 2.34 30.85 -7.40
C LYS A 162 3.48 30.14 -8.16
N ASP A 163 3.99 30.73 -9.23
CA ASP A 163 5.05 30.15 -10.09
C ASP A 163 6.31 29.65 -9.34
N GLU A 164 6.68 30.33 -8.25
CA GLU A 164 7.81 29.95 -7.38
C GLU A 164 7.53 28.71 -6.53
N ALA A 165 6.25 28.46 -6.22
CA ALA A 165 5.78 27.32 -5.43
C ALA A 165 5.35 26.14 -6.31
N SER A 166 5.02 26.39 -7.57
CA SER A 166 4.54 25.37 -8.51
C SER A 166 5.58 24.26 -8.71
N PRO A 167 5.15 22.98 -8.74
CA PRO A 167 6.06 21.86 -8.97
C PRO A 167 6.77 22.03 -10.32
N LYS A 168 8.09 22.11 -10.30
CA LYS A 168 8.89 22.37 -11.53
C LYS A 168 8.79 21.28 -12.58
N GLU A 169 8.33 20.09 -12.19
CA GLU A 169 8.07 19.00 -13.12
C GLU A 169 6.76 19.15 -13.90
N VAL A 170 5.83 20.00 -13.46
CA VAL A 170 4.53 20.18 -14.12
C VAL A 170 4.68 21.20 -15.24
N ASP A 171 4.97 20.70 -16.44
CA ASP A 171 5.15 21.47 -17.67
C ASP A 171 4.20 21.05 -18.81
N ASP A 172 3.46 19.95 -18.65
CA ASP A 172 2.43 19.49 -19.57
C ASP A 172 1.26 18.77 -18.85
N CYS A 173 0.22 18.43 -19.61
CA CYS A 173 -0.97 17.77 -19.07
C CYS A 173 -0.67 16.39 -18.45
N ALA A 174 0.26 15.63 -19.02
CA ALA A 174 0.66 14.33 -18.51
C ALA A 174 1.56 14.47 -17.27
N ALA A 175 2.38 15.51 -17.18
CA ALA A 175 3.24 15.82 -16.06
C ALA A 175 2.42 16.21 -14.83
N LEU A 176 1.38 17.04 -14.99
CA LEU A 176 0.38 17.31 -13.93
C LEU A 176 -0.21 16.02 -13.37
N ILE A 177 -0.63 15.12 -14.26
CA ILE A 177 -1.22 13.83 -13.87
C ILE A 177 -0.21 12.97 -13.12
N ARG A 178 1.02 12.83 -13.64
CA ARG A 178 2.06 12.02 -13.01
C ARG A 178 2.44 12.55 -11.63
N PHE A 179 2.55 13.87 -11.48
CA PHE A 179 2.74 14.56 -10.21
C PHE A 179 1.62 14.20 -9.23
N ALA A 180 0.36 14.49 -9.60
CA ALA A 180 -0.78 14.26 -8.73
C ALA A 180 -0.95 12.78 -8.35
N TYR A 181 -0.66 11.85 -9.27
CA TYR A 181 -0.75 10.41 -9.05
C TYR A 181 0.24 9.92 -7.98
N ARG A 182 1.53 10.30 -8.11
CA ARG A 182 2.56 9.89 -7.15
C ARG A 182 2.34 10.53 -5.78
N GLU A 183 2.01 11.81 -5.76
CA GLU A 183 1.79 12.55 -4.52
C GLU A 183 0.53 12.07 -3.78
N ALA A 184 -0.52 11.66 -4.50
CA ALA A 184 -1.70 11.03 -3.89
C ALA A 184 -1.42 9.68 -3.22
N LEU A 185 -0.29 9.03 -3.56
CA LEU A 185 0.16 7.76 -2.98
C LEU A 185 1.24 7.97 -1.91
N ARG A 186 1.61 9.21 -1.57
CA ARG A 186 2.51 9.48 -0.45
C ARG A 186 1.80 9.47 0.89
N LYS A 187 2.59 9.48 1.95
CA LYS A 187 2.10 9.84 3.28
C LYS A 187 1.87 11.35 3.35
N HIS A 188 0.66 11.74 3.73
CA HIS A 188 0.24 13.13 3.80
C HIS A 188 0.44 13.69 5.22
N ASP A 189 1.70 13.82 5.64
CA ASP A 189 2.07 14.39 6.94
C ASP A 189 2.55 15.84 6.85
N ALA A 190 2.87 16.46 8.00
CA ALA A 190 3.25 17.87 8.06
C ALA A 190 4.50 18.21 7.21
N PRO A 191 5.59 17.41 7.21
CA PRO A 191 6.70 17.61 6.28
C PRO A 191 6.28 17.65 4.81
N TRP A 192 5.45 16.68 4.38
CA TRP A 192 4.93 16.62 3.02
C TRP A 192 4.08 17.85 2.66
N ALA A 193 3.16 18.27 3.54
CA ALA A 193 2.31 19.43 3.30
C ALA A 193 3.11 20.73 3.20
N ASN A 194 4.16 20.87 4.02
CA ASN A 194 5.06 22.02 3.99
C ASN A 194 5.87 22.09 2.70
N GLN A 195 6.33 20.94 2.17
CA GLN A 195 7.05 20.89 0.90
C GLN A 195 6.22 21.50 -0.24
N TRP A 196 4.92 21.18 -0.29
CA TRP A 196 4.01 21.67 -1.33
C TRP A 196 3.33 23.00 -1.00
N ARG A 197 3.67 23.62 0.14
CA ARG A 197 3.15 24.92 0.58
C ARG A 197 1.61 24.99 0.54
N LEU A 198 0.96 23.88 0.89
CA LEU A 198 -0.49 23.75 0.83
C LEU A 198 -1.13 24.55 1.97
N ALA A 199 -1.89 25.60 1.64
CA ALA A 199 -2.55 26.46 2.61
C ALA A 199 -3.69 25.75 3.37
N ARG A 200 -4.27 24.71 2.77
CA ARG A 200 -5.35 23.89 3.33
C ARG A 200 -5.14 22.45 2.93
N LEU A 201 -5.49 21.52 3.82
CA LEU A 201 -5.54 20.09 3.51
C LEU A 201 -6.99 19.61 3.53
N PRO A 202 -7.37 18.71 2.61
CA PRO A 202 -8.64 18.01 2.71
C PRO A 202 -8.64 17.12 3.97
N ASN A 203 -9.80 16.94 4.60
CA ASN A 203 -9.94 16.02 5.73
C ASN A 203 -10.06 14.57 5.24
N VAL A 204 -8.98 14.06 4.66
CA VAL A 204 -8.93 12.74 4.01
C VAL A 204 -7.67 12.02 4.47
N ALA A 205 -7.81 10.75 4.88
CA ALA A 205 -6.66 9.93 5.27
C ALA A 205 -5.74 9.66 4.06
N SER A 206 -4.47 9.34 4.31
CA SER A 206 -3.61 8.80 3.24
C SER A 206 -4.06 7.40 2.85
N VAL A 207 -3.74 6.99 1.62
CA VAL A 207 -3.80 5.57 1.21
C VAL A 207 -2.98 4.74 2.19
N ARG A 208 -3.60 3.67 2.71
CA ARG A 208 -3.04 2.81 3.75
C ARG A 208 -2.26 1.63 3.18
N LYS A 209 -2.72 1.06 2.05
CA LYS A 209 -2.15 -0.16 1.47
C LYS A 209 -0.63 -0.07 1.26
N TYR A 210 -0.16 1.04 0.73
CA TYR A 210 1.26 1.30 0.50
C TYR A 210 1.54 2.79 0.36
N GLN A 211 2.83 3.16 0.43
CA GLN A 211 3.30 4.53 0.25
C GLN A 211 4.33 4.58 -0.87
N TYR A 212 4.13 5.47 -1.85
CA TYR A 212 5.14 5.75 -2.87
C TYR A 212 6.45 6.28 -2.24
N PRO A 213 7.65 5.83 -2.69
CA PRO A 213 7.93 4.89 -3.78
C PRO A 213 8.17 3.44 -3.30
N HIS A 214 7.65 3.05 -2.13
CA HIS A 214 7.93 1.76 -1.50
C HIS A 214 7.00 0.65 -2.03
N THR A 215 7.24 0.25 -3.28
CA THR A 215 6.60 -0.89 -3.93
C THR A 215 7.62 -1.81 -4.58
N ALA A 216 7.19 -3.00 -5.04
CA ALA A 216 8.04 -3.86 -5.88
C ALA A 216 8.59 -3.13 -7.12
N LEU A 217 7.88 -2.12 -7.63
CA LEU A 217 8.28 -1.31 -8.79
C LEU A 217 9.08 -0.05 -8.41
N GLY A 218 9.32 0.22 -7.12
CA GLY A 218 10.02 1.43 -6.70
C GLY A 218 9.32 2.70 -7.23
N PRO A 219 10.06 3.65 -7.86
CA PRO A 219 9.48 4.88 -8.40
C PRO A 219 8.76 4.70 -9.74
N VAL A 220 9.00 3.60 -10.46
CA VAL A 220 8.49 3.40 -11.83
C VAL A 220 7.06 2.85 -11.80
N LEU A 221 6.07 3.72 -11.57
CA LEU A 221 4.66 3.29 -11.43
C LEU A 221 3.87 3.22 -12.74
N PHE A 222 4.35 3.80 -13.84
CA PHE A 222 3.56 3.89 -15.07
C PHE A 222 3.97 2.83 -16.08
N ARG A 223 3.01 2.04 -16.53
CA ARG A 223 3.22 1.07 -17.60
C ARG A 223 3.35 1.79 -18.94
N THR A 224 4.34 1.43 -19.73
CA THR A 224 4.67 2.11 -21.01
C THR A 224 4.48 1.23 -22.23
N ARG A 225 4.16 -0.06 -22.05
CA ARG A 225 3.97 -1.03 -23.13
C ARG A 225 2.82 -2.01 -22.83
N PRO A 226 2.19 -2.59 -23.86
CA PRO A 226 1.06 -3.50 -23.68
C PRO A 226 1.43 -4.81 -22.99
N GLY A 227 0.41 -5.58 -22.62
CA GLY A 227 0.52 -6.92 -22.04
C GLY A 227 0.15 -6.96 -20.56
N ALA A 228 -0.16 -8.16 -20.06
CA ALA A 228 -0.37 -8.42 -18.65
C ALA A 228 0.94 -8.24 -17.86
N PHE A 229 0.84 -8.05 -16.55
CA PHE A 229 2.01 -8.01 -15.68
C PHE A 229 2.73 -9.36 -15.67
N ALA A 230 4.07 -9.32 -15.75
CA ALA A 230 4.93 -10.49 -15.56
C ALA A 230 6.04 -10.15 -14.56
N PRO A 231 6.60 -11.12 -13.81
CA PRO A 231 7.65 -10.86 -12.83
C PRO A 231 8.85 -10.06 -13.36
N ASP A 232 9.28 -10.33 -14.60
CA ASP A 232 10.42 -9.64 -15.22
C ASP A 232 10.13 -8.15 -15.48
N ASP A 233 8.85 -7.72 -15.52
CA ASP A 233 8.44 -6.33 -15.71
C ASP A 233 8.97 -5.40 -14.61
N VAL A 234 9.30 -5.96 -13.44
CA VAL A 234 9.93 -5.21 -12.34
C VAL A 234 11.28 -4.61 -12.73
N THR A 235 12.00 -5.22 -13.69
CA THR A 235 13.38 -4.83 -14.02
C THR A 235 13.63 -4.60 -15.51
N ASN A 236 12.73 -5.03 -16.39
CA ASN A 236 12.95 -5.04 -17.84
C ASN A 236 12.51 -3.74 -18.57
N GLY A 237 12.14 -2.69 -17.84
CA GLY A 237 11.70 -1.40 -18.40
C GLY A 237 10.25 -1.35 -18.89
N ALA A 238 9.39 -2.31 -18.53
CA ALA A 238 7.95 -2.24 -18.79
C ALA A 238 7.25 -1.07 -18.08
N PHE A 239 7.84 -0.62 -16.97
CA PHE A 239 7.39 0.52 -16.19
C PHE A 239 8.43 1.64 -16.20
N ALA A 240 7.95 2.88 -16.08
CA ALA A 240 8.78 4.08 -15.98
C ALA A 240 8.18 5.12 -15.03
N GLU A 241 8.99 6.10 -14.63
CA GLU A 241 8.52 7.31 -13.93
C GLU A 241 7.80 8.29 -14.88
N PHE A 242 8.07 8.15 -16.18
CA PHE A 242 7.51 8.95 -17.26
C PHE A 242 6.48 8.14 -18.06
N ALA A 243 5.35 8.77 -18.36
CA ALA A 243 4.35 8.31 -19.31
C ALA A 243 3.65 9.54 -19.90
N ASP A 244 3.57 9.60 -21.23
CA ASP A 244 2.81 10.63 -21.93
C ASP A 244 1.30 10.36 -21.85
N ALA A 245 0.49 11.32 -22.32
CA ALA A 245 -0.97 11.19 -22.29
C ALA A 245 -1.48 9.96 -23.06
N GLU A 246 -0.78 9.55 -24.12
CA GLU A 246 -1.14 8.35 -24.87
C GLU A 246 -0.90 7.08 -24.06
N SER A 247 0.27 6.95 -23.43
CA SER A 247 0.67 5.82 -22.60
C SER A 247 -0.24 5.71 -21.37
N LEU A 248 -0.56 6.84 -20.73
CA LEU A 248 -1.52 6.89 -19.62
C LEU A 248 -2.90 6.35 -20.04
N ARG A 249 -3.44 6.83 -21.15
CA ARG A 249 -4.72 6.36 -21.70
C ARG A 249 -4.71 4.88 -22.06
N ARG A 250 -3.63 4.39 -22.68
CA ARG A 250 -3.55 3.03 -23.23
C ARG A 250 -3.25 1.96 -22.17
N HIS A 251 -2.47 2.29 -21.15
CA HIS A 251 -1.84 1.27 -20.29
C HIS A 251 -2.07 1.47 -18.79
N ASN A 252 -2.52 2.65 -18.35
CA ASN A 252 -2.63 2.99 -16.93
C ASN A 252 -4.07 3.29 -16.51
N THR A 253 -4.98 3.33 -17.48
CA THR A 253 -6.39 3.63 -17.27
C THR A 253 -7.27 2.70 -18.09
N TYR A 254 -8.52 2.58 -17.68
CA TYR A 254 -9.57 1.88 -18.41
C TYR A 254 -10.69 2.85 -18.79
N PHE A 255 -11.34 2.56 -19.92
CA PHE A 255 -12.44 3.35 -20.44
C PHE A 255 -13.69 3.20 -19.55
N VAL A 256 -14.34 4.33 -19.24
CA VAL A 256 -15.59 4.38 -18.46
C VAL A 256 -16.77 4.64 -19.38
N SER A 257 -16.78 5.77 -20.09
CA SER A 257 -17.89 6.19 -20.94
C SER A 257 -17.48 7.33 -21.87
N ARG A 258 -18.27 7.55 -22.93
CA ARG A 258 -18.24 8.80 -23.71
C ARG A 258 -19.25 9.84 -23.18
N ASP A 259 -20.08 9.47 -22.22
CA ASP A 259 -20.95 10.39 -21.50
C ASP A 259 -20.20 10.98 -20.29
N LEU A 260 -20.07 12.30 -20.27
CA LEU A 260 -19.40 13.03 -19.19
C LEU A 260 -20.10 12.85 -17.84
N SER A 261 -21.41 12.58 -17.82
CA SER A 261 -22.16 12.37 -16.58
C SER A 261 -21.66 11.17 -15.75
N ALA A 262 -20.92 10.24 -16.39
CA ALA A 262 -20.31 9.09 -15.73
C ALA A 262 -18.99 9.41 -15.00
N ALA A 263 -18.45 10.62 -15.17
CA ALA A 263 -17.20 11.03 -14.55
C ALA A 263 -17.33 11.17 -13.04
N ARG A 264 -16.32 10.66 -12.33
CA ARG A 264 -16.14 10.86 -10.88
C ARG A 264 -14.88 11.68 -10.64
N ALA A 265 -14.79 12.30 -9.47
CA ALA A 265 -13.58 13.01 -9.07
C ALA A 265 -12.33 12.12 -9.23
N GLY A 266 -11.33 12.69 -9.90
CA GLY A 266 -10.07 12.05 -10.25
C GLY A 266 -10.08 11.19 -11.52
N ASP A 267 -11.20 11.08 -12.22
CA ASP A 267 -11.23 10.50 -13.57
C ASP A 267 -10.60 11.48 -14.59
N LEU A 268 -10.16 10.93 -15.73
CA LEU A 268 -9.44 11.65 -16.78
C LEU A 268 -10.32 11.76 -18.03
N LEU A 269 -10.31 12.93 -18.66
CA LEU A 269 -10.90 13.15 -19.98
C LEU A 269 -9.78 13.18 -21.00
N PHE A 270 -9.77 12.23 -21.93
CA PHE A 270 -8.77 12.19 -23.00
C PHE A 270 -9.31 12.76 -24.31
N PHE A 271 -8.47 13.52 -25.00
CA PHE A 271 -8.72 14.08 -26.32
C PHE A 271 -7.60 13.71 -27.29
N ARG A 272 -7.92 13.64 -28.58
CA ARG A 272 -6.97 13.55 -29.68
C ARG A 272 -7.16 14.73 -30.64
N GLN A 273 -6.20 15.64 -30.67
CA GLN A 273 -6.15 16.76 -31.60
C GLN A 273 -5.21 16.43 -32.75
N GLU A 274 -5.76 16.30 -33.96
CA GLU A 274 -4.94 16.11 -35.16
C GLU A 274 -4.17 17.38 -35.49
N GLY A 275 -2.95 17.24 -36.04
CA GLY A 275 -2.11 18.37 -36.43
C GLY A 275 -1.29 19.00 -35.28
N HIS A 276 -1.57 18.67 -34.02
CA HIS A 276 -0.73 19.08 -32.89
C HIS A 276 0.54 18.23 -32.83
N ARG A 277 1.67 18.83 -32.45
CA ARG A 277 2.95 18.11 -32.23
C ARG A 277 2.79 16.98 -31.22
N MET A 278 2.02 17.23 -30.17
CA MET A 278 1.57 16.23 -29.20
C MET A 278 0.05 16.09 -29.36
N PRO A 279 -0.44 15.02 -30.02
CA PRO A 279 -1.85 14.93 -30.39
C PRO A 279 -2.74 14.50 -29.23
N PHE A 280 -2.19 13.84 -28.20
CA PHE A 280 -2.97 13.40 -27.04
C PHE A 280 -2.96 14.46 -25.95
N HIS A 281 -4.16 14.85 -25.53
CA HIS A 281 -4.39 15.82 -24.48
C HIS A 281 -5.30 15.22 -23.41
N THR A 282 -5.15 15.70 -22.18
CA THR A 282 -5.91 15.15 -21.05
C THR A 282 -6.24 16.22 -20.03
N MET A 283 -7.44 16.11 -19.46
CA MET A 283 -7.91 16.95 -18.37
C MET A 283 -8.31 16.08 -17.18
N ILE A 284 -8.12 16.58 -15.97
CA ILE A 284 -8.53 15.91 -14.74
C ILE A 284 -9.91 16.44 -14.35
N TYR A 285 -10.88 15.54 -14.19
CA TYR A 285 -12.18 15.88 -13.64
C TYR A 285 -12.07 16.00 -12.11
N VAL A 286 -12.18 17.21 -11.59
CA VAL A 286 -12.11 17.47 -10.14
C VAL A 286 -13.47 17.22 -9.49
N GLY A 287 -14.56 17.51 -10.21
CA GLY A 287 -15.90 17.56 -9.63
C GLY A 287 -16.04 18.83 -8.79
N LYS A 288 -16.52 18.72 -7.55
CA LYS A 288 -16.66 19.87 -6.66
C LYS A 288 -15.30 20.42 -6.25
N SER A 289 -15.16 21.74 -6.32
CA SER A 289 -13.91 22.42 -5.97
C SER A 289 -13.59 22.30 -4.48
N TYR A 290 -12.31 22.08 -4.17
CA TYR A 290 -11.77 22.10 -2.81
C TYR A 290 -11.50 23.52 -2.27
N PHE A 291 -11.61 24.54 -3.13
CA PHE A 291 -11.24 25.93 -2.82
C PHE A 291 -12.43 26.91 -2.76
N GLY A 292 -13.67 26.41 -2.83
CA GLY A 292 -14.84 27.11 -2.29
C GLY A 292 -15.51 28.18 -3.18
N GLU A 293 -15.26 28.18 -4.49
CA GLU A 293 -15.73 29.26 -5.38
C GLU A 293 -17.18 29.08 -5.89
N SER A 294 -17.66 27.83 -6.01
CA SER A 294 -19.05 27.52 -6.37
C SER A 294 -19.35 26.06 -6.03
N THR A 295 -20.39 25.80 -5.24
CA THR A 295 -20.84 24.43 -4.90
C THR A 295 -21.62 23.77 -6.04
N ASP A 296 -22.12 24.58 -6.97
CA ASP A 296 -23.08 24.12 -7.99
C ASP A 296 -22.40 23.75 -9.31
N SER A 297 -21.10 24.02 -9.44
CA SER A 297 -20.33 23.69 -10.63
C SER A 297 -19.36 22.54 -10.39
N ASP A 298 -19.19 21.72 -11.41
CA ASP A 298 -18.12 20.73 -11.48
C ASP A 298 -16.98 21.29 -12.31
N TRP A 299 -15.75 21.01 -11.88
CA TRP A 299 -14.54 21.62 -12.38
C TRP A 299 -13.62 20.61 -13.05
N LEU A 300 -12.87 21.10 -14.02
CA LEU A 300 -11.73 20.41 -14.63
C LEU A 300 -10.48 21.24 -14.49
N VAL A 301 -9.35 20.56 -14.37
CA VAL A 301 -8.03 21.19 -14.39
C VAL A 301 -7.11 20.48 -15.38
N TYR A 302 -6.25 21.25 -16.02
CA TYR A 302 -5.25 20.74 -16.95
C TYR A 302 -4.11 21.74 -17.11
N HIS A 303 -2.98 21.26 -17.62
CA HIS A 303 -1.90 22.12 -18.10
C HIS A 303 -1.97 22.14 -19.63
N THR A 304 -1.81 23.30 -20.25
CA THR A 304 -1.89 23.42 -21.72
C THR A 304 -0.72 22.77 -22.45
N GLY A 305 0.36 22.50 -21.72
CA GLY A 305 1.65 22.13 -22.28
C GLY A 305 2.29 23.29 -23.06
N PRO A 306 3.49 23.09 -23.61
CA PRO A 306 4.16 24.10 -24.40
C PRO A 306 3.39 24.43 -25.68
N ILE A 307 3.04 25.69 -25.88
CA ILE A 307 2.31 26.21 -27.06
C ILE A 307 3.12 27.35 -27.66
N ASP A 308 3.42 27.27 -28.95
CA ASP A 308 4.09 28.32 -29.75
C ASP A 308 5.38 28.89 -29.11
N GLY A 309 6.16 28.04 -28.44
CA GLY A 309 7.41 28.43 -27.79
C GLY A 309 7.26 28.99 -26.37
N HIS A 310 6.02 29.07 -25.85
CA HIS A 310 5.74 29.37 -24.45
C HIS A 310 5.62 28.07 -23.64
N ALA A 311 5.91 28.15 -22.34
CA ALA A 311 5.91 26.99 -21.43
C ALA A 311 4.51 26.36 -21.22
N GLY A 312 3.44 27.08 -21.56
CA GLY A 312 2.08 26.71 -21.20
C GLY A 312 1.69 27.24 -19.82
N GLU A 313 0.46 26.95 -19.42
CA GLU A 313 -0.07 27.35 -18.12
C GLU A 313 -1.09 26.34 -17.56
N MET A 314 -1.33 26.44 -16.25
CA MET A 314 -2.43 25.76 -15.61
C MET A 314 -3.76 26.43 -15.95
N ARG A 315 -4.74 25.62 -16.35
CA ARG A 315 -6.11 26.03 -16.62
C ARG A 315 -7.06 25.32 -15.68
N ARG A 316 -8.05 26.06 -15.20
CA ARG A 316 -9.17 25.57 -14.39
C ARG A 316 -10.46 26.12 -14.99
N VAL A 317 -11.36 25.23 -15.37
CA VAL A 317 -12.60 25.56 -16.08
C VAL A 317 -13.77 24.76 -15.52
N THR A 318 -14.96 25.31 -15.57
CA THR A 318 -16.18 24.55 -15.26
C THR A 318 -16.55 23.61 -16.41
N VAL A 319 -17.28 22.54 -16.10
CA VAL A 319 -17.88 21.66 -17.09
C VAL A 319 -18.73 22.46 -18.09
N THR A 320 -19.51 23.43 -17.61
CA THR A 320 -20.37 24.28 -18.44
C THR A 320 -19.56 25.09 -19.46
N GLU A 321 -18.47 25.74 -19.02
CA GLU A 321 -17.58 26.49 -19.91
C GLU A 321 -16.93 25.57 -20.95
N LEU A 322 -16.45 24.40 -20.54
CA LEU A 322 -15.81 23.44 -21.44
C LEU A 322 -16.79 22.89 -22.50
N LEU A 323 -18.06 22.66 -22.13
CA LEU A 323 -19.10 22.25 -23.08
C LEU A 323 -19.44 23.36 -24.10
N GLN A 324 -19.19 24.62 -23.75
CA GLN A 324 -19.39 25.79 -24.60
C GLN A 324 -18.11 26.25 -25.32
N HIS A 325 -17.01 25.48 -25.21
CA HIS A 325 -15.73 25.85 -25.81
C HIS A 325 -15.89 26.21 -27.30
N PRO A 326 -15.31 27.31 -27.81
CA PRO A 326 -15.55 27.78 -29.18
C PRO A 326 -15.22 26.71 -30.23
N GLU A 327 -14.10 26.02 -30.04
CA GLU A 327 -13.71 24.89 -30.87
C GLU A 327 -14.39 23.60 -30.42
N PHE A 328 -15.14 22.97 -31.34
CA PHE A 328 -15.90 21.75 -31.08
C PHE A 328 -15.03 20.56 -30.66
N SER A 329 -13.79 20.47 -31.16
CA SER A 329 -12.86 19.38 -30.87
C SER A 329 -12.46 19.30 -29.39
N TRP A 330 -12.66 20.36 -28.61
CA TRP A 330 -12.37 20.40 -27.17
C TRP A 330 -13.61 20.15 -26.30
N ARG A 331 -14.80 20.01 -26.88
CA ARG A 331 -16.02 19.76 -26.11
C ARG A 331 -16.12 18.28 -25.75
N PRO A 332 -16.32 17.89 -24.49
CA PRO A 332 -16.44 16.49 -24.04
C PRO A 332 -17.83 15.92 -24.33
N LEU A 333 -18.20 15.92 -25.61
CA LEU A 333 -19.48 15.46 -26.12
C LEU A 333 -19.33 14.07 -26.73
N ALA A 334 -20.29 13.18 -26.52
CA ALA A 334 -20.23 11.81 -27.03
C ALA A 334 -20.07 11.74 -28.55
N GLN A 335 -20.61 12.72 -29.29
CA GLN A 335 -20.48 12.87 -30.74
C GLN A 335 -19.17 13.52 -31.23
N ASN A 336 -18.37 14.12 -30.34
CA ASN A 336 -17.10 14.75 -30.73
C ASN A 336 -16.04 13.66 -30.99
N PRO A 337 -15.56 13.47 -32.24
CA PRO A 337 -14.58 12.43 -32.55
C PRO A 337 -13.23 12.65 -31.86
N ALA A 338 -12.87 13.90 -31.56
CA ALA A 338 -11.64 14.22 -30.82
C ALA A 338 -11.74 13.81 -29.34
N PHE A 339 -12.94 13.75 -28.75
CA PHE A 339 -13.12 13.26 -27.39
C PHE A 339 -13.04 11.73 -27.36
N LEU A 340 -12.02 11.20 -26.69
CA LEU A 340 -11.78 9.77 -26.57
C LEU A 340 -12.59 9.13 -25.44
N GLY A 341 -13.16 9.94 -24.54
CA GLY A 341 -14.00 9.51 -23.43
C GLY A 341 -13.43 9.85 -22.06
N VAL A 342 -14.19 9.43 -21.05
CA VAL A 342 -13.82 9.41 -19.64
C VAL A 342 -13.10 8.09 -19.33
N TYR A 343 -11.96 8.20 -18.64
CA TYR A 343 -11.11 7.09 -18.27
C TYR A 343 -10.82 7.14 -16.77
N ARG A 344 -10.57 5.97 -16.18
CA ARG A 344 -10.31 5.82 -14.76
C ARG A 344 -9.06 5.00 -14.53
N TRP A 345 -8.33 5.31 -13.47
CA TRP A 345 -7.10 4.62 -13.11
C TRP A 345 -7.30 3.12 -12.90
N ASN A 346 -6.40 2.30 -13.46
CA ASN A 346 -6.42 0.85 -13.27
C ASN A 346 -6.29 0.45 -11.80
N ILE A 347 -5.58 1.23 -10.98
CA ILE A 347 -5.48 0.98 -9.53
C ILE A 347 -6.82 1.09 -8.80
N LEU A 348 -7.84 1.71 -9.42
CA LEU A 348 -9.19 1.88 -8.86
C LEU A 348 -10.20 0.87 -9.43
N ARG A 349 -9.76 -0.04 -10.30
CA ARG A 349 -10.65 -0.99 -10.97
C ARG A 349 -11.16 -2.04 -9.98
N GLU A 350 -12.46 -2.31 -10.07
CA GLU A 350 -13.20 -3.26 -9.24
C GLU A 350 -13.68 -4.43 -10.11
N GLU A 351 -13.96 -5.58 -9.51
CA GLU A 351 -14.74 -6.64 -10.17
C GLU A 351 -16.18 -6.14 -10.35
N ASP A 352 -16.78 -6.43 -11.51
CA ASP A 352 -18.14 -6.00 -11.85
C ASP A 352 -19.24 -6.72 -11.04
#